data_AF-A0AAJ6A2G7-F1
#
_entry.id   AF-A0AAJ6A2G7-F1
#
_cell.length_a   1.000
_cell.length_b   1.000
_cell.length_c   1.000
_cell.angle_alpha   90.00
_cell.angle_beta   90.00
_cell.angle_gamma   90.00
#
_symmetry.space_group_name_H-M   'P 1'
#
loop_
_entity.id
_entity.type
_entity.pdbx_description
1 polymer ?
#
loop_
_entity_poly.entity_id
_entity_poly.type
_entity_poly.pdbx_seq_one_letter_code
_entity_poly.pdbx_strand_id
1 'polypeptide(L)'
;MRYLLFMGLGTTACLQSYYVWAYYPWLSLVILILTAVALVMMTLIPAKERLFLTLGVGFLCLAPGFWALTPTISGESAAVPTTGPSLLSRGGAATGLGTGTVNTQLIKYLKQHNGKSTTYLFATTDSNTAASYIIKTGQTVMTIGGYNGTDNAISLKKFKQLVKDGKVKYFYISSHTNNNAIVKWVKKYGTKVKASAYGGTSETANDMGAMGSTSATLYRLPSSN
;
A
#
# COMPACT_ATOMS: atom_id res chain seq x y z
N MET A 1 20.09 22.33 -36.40
CA MET A 1 20.00 21.07 -35.63
C MET A 1 20.84 21.07 -34.37
N ARG A 2 22.11 21.50 -34.41
CA ARG A 2 23.01 21.48 -33.26
C ARG A 2 22.43 22.11 -31.97
N TYR A 3 21.95 23.36 -32.02
CA TYR A 3 21.36 24.04 -30.85
C TYR A 3 20.13 23.35 -30.22
N LEU A 4 19.36 22.60 -31.00
CA LEU A 4 18.22 21.83 -30.47
C LEU A 4 18.69 20.67 -29.59
N LEU A 5 19.83 20.06 -29.93
CA LEU A 5 20.43 18.99 -29.12
C LEU A 5 20.96 19.55 -27.78
N PHE A 6 21.62 20.71 -27.82
CA PHE A 6 22.09 21.40 -26.60
C PHE A 6 20.94 21.73 -25.65
N MET A 7 19.86 22.32 -26.18
CA MET A 7 18.69 22.64 -25.36
C MET A 7 18.00 21.38 -24.84
N GLY A 8 17.79 20.36 -25.67
CA GLY A 8 17.13 19.13 -25.24
C GLY A 8 17.89 18.41 -24.12
N LEU A 9 19.20 18.29 -24.25
CA LEU A 9 20.05 17.61 -23.26
C LEU A 9 20.12 18.41 -21.94
N GLY A 10 20.24 19.74 -22.03
CA GLY A 10 20.22 20.62 -20.87
C GLY A 10 18.89 20.62 -20.13
N THR A 11 17.76 20.76 -20.83
CA THR A 11 16.42 20.75 -20.22
C THR A 11 16.13 19.41 -19.56
N THR A 12 16.50 18.30 -20.20
CA THR A 12 16.28 16.96 -19.62
C THR A 12 17.14 16.75 -18.38
N ALA A 13 18.40 17.19 -18.39
CA ALA A 13 19.26 17.11 -17.21
C ALA A 13 18.73 17.95 -16.04
N CYS A 14 18.26 19.18 -16.30
CA CYS A 14 17.64 20.01 -15.26
C CYS A 14 16.40 19.34 -14.65
N LEU A 15 15.52 18.79 -15.50
CA LEU A 15 14.32 18.10 -15.04
C LEU A 15 14.67 16.83 -14.24
N GLN A 16 15.63 16.03 -14.71
CA GLN A 16 16.11 14.83 -14.03
C GLN A 16 16.74 15.17 -12.67
N SER A 17 17.59 16.20 -12.63
CA SER A 17 18.21 16.69 -11.40
C SER A 17 17.19 17.22 -10.40
N TYR A 18 16.11 17.86 -10.85
CA TYR A 18 15.01 18.29 -9.98
C TYR A 18 14.33 17.11 -9.27
N TYR A 19 13.98 16.06 -10.02
CA TYR A 19 13.36 14.86 -9.41
C TYR A 19 14.33 14.09 -8.51
N VAL A 20 15.60 13.98 -8.90
CA VAL A 20 16.63 13.27 -8.13
C VAL A 20 16.97 14.00 -6.83
N TRP A 21 16.92 15.33 -6.81
CA TRP A 21 17.27 16.14 -5.64
C TRP A 21 16.50 15.75 -4.39
N ALA A 22 15.22 15.41 -4.52
CA ALA A 22 14.37 14.99 -3.41
C ALA A 22 14.84 13.69 -2.72
N TYR A 23 15.62 12.86 -3.41
CA TYR A 23 16.12 11.58 -2.89
C TYR A 23 17.63 11.61 -2.63
N TYR A 24 18.41 12.13 -3.59
CA TYR A 24 19.87 12.13 -3.58
C TYR A 24 20.42 13.48 -4.10
N PRO A 25 20.56 14.49 -3.23
CA PRO A 25 21.06 15.82 -3.63
C PRO A 25 22.44 15.77 -4.30
N TRP A 26 23.34 14.91 -3.82
CA TRP A 26 24.67 14.74 -4.39
C TRP A 26 24.64 14.23 -5.83
N LEU A 27 23.76 13.27 -6.13
CA LEU A 27 23.62 12.69 -7.47
C LEU A 27 23.06 13.72 -8.46
N SER A 28 22.16 14.60 -8.00
CA SER A 28 21.64 15.71 -8.79
C SER A 28 22.75 16.68 -9.24
N LEU A 29 23.69 16.99 -8.36
CA LEU A 29 24.87 17.80 -8.69
C LEU A 29 25.78 17.10 -9.70
N VAL A 30 26.03 15.79 -9.53
CA VAL A 30 26.82 15.00 -10.48
C VAL A 30 26.20 15.02 -11.89
N ILE A 31 24.87 14.87 -12.00
CA ILE A 31 24.16 14.94 -13.28
C ILE A 31 24.32 16.31 -13.95
N LEU A 32 24.17 17.40 -13.20
CA LEU A 32 24.34 18.76 -13.74
C LEU A 32 25.78 19.00 -14.20
N ILE A 33 26.77 18.61 -13.40
CA ILE A 33 28.19 18.81 -13.71
C ILE A 33 28.58 18.01 -14.96
N LEU A 34 28.22 16.72 -15.04
CA LEU A 34 28.56 15.89 -16.18
C LEU A 34 27.86 16.33 -17.46
N THR A 35 26.61 16.79 -17.34
CA THR A 35 25.89 17.38 -18.47
C THR A 35 26.56 18.66 -18.95
N ALA A 36 26.93 19.56 -18.03
CA ALA A 36 27.63 20.80 -18.37
C ALA A 36 28.98 20.51 -19.05
N VAL A 37 29.76 19.57 -18.53
CA VAL A 37 31.04 19.13 -19.13
C VAL A 37 30.81 18.56 -20.54
N ALA A 38 29.79 17.73 -20.74
CA ALA A 38 29.47 17.19 -22.05
C ALA A 38 29.11 18.31 -23.06
N LEU A 39 28.33 19.31 -22.64
CA LEU A 39 27.97 20.45 -23.50
C LEU A 39 29.21 21.32 -23.82
N VAL A 40 30.09 21.57 -22.85
CA VAL A 40 31.34 22.33 -23.09
C VAL A 40 32.30 21.56 -24.01
N MET A 41 32.44 20.25 -23.82
CA MET A 41 33.31 19.44 -24.69
C MET A 41 32.79 19.35 -26.12
N MET A 42 31.47 19.38 -26.32
CA MET A 42 30.88 19.50 -27.66
C MET A 42 31.20 20.83 -28.35
N THR A 43 31.30 21.94 -27.60
CA THR A 43 31.63 23.24 -28.19
C THR A 43 33.12 23.38 -28.48
N LEU A 44 33.98 22.84 -27.60
CA LEU A 44 35.43 22.90 -27.74
C LEU A 44 36.00 21.92 -28.77
N ILE A 45 35.37 20.75 -28.94
CA ILE A 45 35.86 19.67 -29.82
C ILE A 45 34.74 19.22 -30.78
N PRO A 46 34.36 20.06 -31.77
CA PRO A 46 33.23 19.77 -32.65
C PRO A 46 33.44 18.51 -33.50
N ALA A 47 34.70 18.13 -33.77
CA ALA A 47 35.04 16.89 -34.48
C ALA A 47 34.59 15.61 -33.77
N LYS A 48 34.38 15.65 -32.44
CA LYS A 48 33.93 14.53 -31.62
C LYS A 48 32.52 14.73 -31.03
N GLU A 49 31.74 15.66 -31.57
CA GLU A 49 30.39 16.02 -31.08
C GLU A 49 29.50 14.77 -30.88
N ARG A 50 29.50 13.84 -31.83
CA ARG A 50 28.71 12.59 -31.75
C ARG A 50 29.11 11.69 -30.58
N LEU A 51 30.41 11.63 -30.24
CA LEU A 51 30.91 10.83 -29.12
C LEU A 51 30.46 11.40 -27.77
N PHE A 52 30.52 12.73 -27.62
CA PHE A 52 30.05 13.38 -26.40
C PHE A 52 28.53 13.32 -26.27
N LEU A 53 27.80 13.32 -27.40
CA LEU A 53 26.34 13.17 -27.41
C LEU A 53 25.94 11.77 -26.93
N THR A 54 26.57 10.73 -27.47
CA THR A 54 26.28 9.35 -27.05
C THR A 54 26.65 9.09 -25.59
N LEU A 55 27.79 9.61 -25.13
CA LEU A 55 28.18 9.51 -23.73
C LEU A 55 27.24 10.29 -22.80
N GLY A 56 26.86 11.51 -23.18
CA GLY A 56 25.93 12.34 -22.40
C GLY A 56 24.55 11.71 -22.27
N VAL A 57 24.00 11.19 -23.37
CA VAL A 57 22.73 10.45 -23.36
C VAL A 57 22.85 9.16 -22.56
N GLY A 58 23.93 8.40 -22.73
CA GLY A 58 24.18 7.18 -21.97
C GLY A 58 24.24 7.42 -20.46
N PHE A 59 24.89 8.50 -20.05
CA PHE A 59 24.92 8.92 -18.64
C PHE A 59 23.54 9.36 -18.14
N LEU A 60 22.80 10.12 -18.95
CA LEU A 60 21.45 10.54 -18.62
C LEU A 60 20.53 9.34 -18.34
N CYS A 61 20.71 8.24 -19.08
CA CYS A 61 19.95 7.01 -18.90
C CYS A 61 20.25 6.25 -17.59
N LEU A 62 21.36 6.53 -16.90
CA LEU A 62 21.71 5.80 -15.67
C LEU A 62 20.72 6.04 -14.54
N ALA A 63 20.25 7.28 -14.36
CA ALA A 63 19.27 7.58 -13.31
C ALA A 63 17.90 6.93 -13.57
N PRO A 64 17.20 7.14 -14.71
CA PRO A 64 15.96 6.44 -14.99
C PRO A 64 16.17 4.91 -15.06
N GLY A 65 17.34 4.43 -15.49
CA GLY A 65 17.71 3.02 -15.41
C GLY A 65 17.75 2.49 -13.98
N PHE A 66 18.35 3.23 -13.04
CA PHE A 66 18.32 2.86 -11.62
C PHE A 66 16.90 2.88 -11.05
N TRP A 67 16.08 3.89 -11.38
CA TRP A 67 14.68 3.97 -10.95
C TRP A 67 13.86 2.78 -11.46
N ALA A 68 14.09 2.36 -12.72
CA ALA A 68 13.44 1.19 -13.31
C ALA A 68 13.85 -0.14 -12.64
N LEU A 69 15.05 -0.21 -12.05
CA LEU A 69 15.54 -1.37 -11.31
C LEU A 69 15.03 -1.46 -9.87
N THR A 70 14.56 -0.35 -9.30
CA THR A 70 14.13 -0.33 -7.89
C THR A 70 13.09 -1.38 -7.53
N PRO A 71 12.06 -1.70 -8.34
CA PRO A 71 11.05 -2.69 -7.94
C PRO A 71 11.60 -4.11 -7.87
N THR A 72 12.55 -4.43 -8.77
CA THR A 72 13.25 -5.71 -8.79
C THR A 72 14.14 -5.88 -7.57
N ILE A 73 14.83 -4.82 -7.16
CA ILE A 73 15.72 -4.84 -6.00
C ILE A 73 14.93 -4.89 -4.69
N SER A 74 13.83 -4.15 -4.58
CA SER A 74 13.05 -4.02 -3.34
C SER A 74 12.04 -5.16 -3.12
N GLY A 75 11.78 -6.00 -4.12
CA GLY A 75 10.77 -7.05 -4.03
C GLY A 75 9.36 -6.48 -3.87
N GLU A 76 9.00 -5.53 -4.74
CA GLU A 76 7.70 -4.85 -4.71
C GLU A 76 6.51 -5.81 -4.82
N SER A 77 5.42 -5.44 -4.15
CA SER A 77 4.13 -6.10 -4.29
C SER A 77 3.40 -5.57 -5.52
N ALA A 78 2.98 -6.45 -6.43
CA ALA A 78 2.30 -6.12 -7.69
C ALA A 78 0.96 -5.37 -7.54
N ALA A 79 0.47 -5.16 -6.31
CA ALA A 79 -0.78 -4.49 -6.04
C ALA A 79 -0.75 -2.98 -6.34
N VAL A 80 0.40 -2.33 -6.18
CA VAL A 80 0.57 -0.90 -6.48
C VAL A 80 1.91 -0.73 -7.18
N PRO A 81 1.96 -0.77 -8.53
CA PRO A 81 3.22 -0.63 -9.24
C PRO A 81 3.77 0.77 -9.02
N THR A 82 4.92 0.86 -8.36
CA THR A 82 5.62 2.13 -8.21
C THR A 82 7.11 1.93 -8.50
N THR A 83 7.76 3.00 -8.91
CA THR A 83 9.19 3.01 -9.19
C THR A 83 9.80 4.19 -8.47
N GLY A 84 10.90 3.95 -7.77
CA GLY A 84 11.58 5.02 -7.07
C GLY A 84 12.42 4.56 -5.89
N PRO A 85 13.46 5.34 -5.53
CA PRO A 85 14.32 5.05 -4.40
C PRO A 85 13.59 4.92 -3.05
N SER A 86 12.39 5.52 -2.93
CA SER A 86 11.52 5.36 -1.75
C SER A 86 11.24 3.90 -1.40
N LEU A 87 11.28 2.99 -2.38
CA LEU A 87 11.07 1.56 -2.17
C LEU A 87 12.19 0.87 -1.41
N LEU A 88 13.42 1.35 -1.62
CA LEU A 88 14.60 0.85 -0.93
C LEU A 88 14.61 1.34 0.53
N SER A 89 14.17 2.58 0.78
CA SER A 89 14.12 3.16 2.13
C SER A 89 12.98 2.61 3.00
N ARG A 90 11.86 2.20 2.39
CA ARG A 90 10.63 1.83 3.11
C ARG A 90 10.47 0.32 3.30
N GLY A 91 11.44 -0.48 2.84
CA GLY A 91 11.40 -1.94 2.80
C GLY A 91 10.25 -2.40 1.90
N GLY A 92 10.53 -2.68 0.63
CA GLY A 92 9.59 -2.87 -0.48
C GLY A 92 8.40 -3.84 -0.31
N ALA A 93 8.26 -4.48 0.85
CA ALA A 93 7.09 -5.25 1.25
C ALA A 93 5.98 -4.43 1.95
N ALA A 94 6.24 -3.23 2.47
CA ALA A 94 5.31 -2.55 3.38
C ALA A 94 4.11 -1.82 2.71
N THR A 95 4.03 -1.80 1.38
CA THR A 95 3.00 -1.06 0.62
C THR A 95 2.04 -1.96 -0.16
N GLY A 96 2.23 -3.28 -0.09
CA GLY A 96 1.47 -4.27 -0.84
C GLY A 96 0.14 -4.68 -0.22
N LEU A 97 -0.81 -5.09 -1.07
CA LEU A 97 -2.04 -5.74 -0.62
C LEU A 97 -1.68 -7.03 0.13
N GLY A 98 -2.11 -7.15 1.38
CA GLY A 98 -1.92 -8.37 2.17
C GLY A 98 -0.62 -8.44 2.99
N THR A 99 0.16 -7.37 3.06
CA THR A 99 1.37 -7.29 3.90
C THR A 99 1.10 -6.66 5.27
N GLY A 100 -0.16 -6.35 5.57
CA GLY A 100 -0.58 -5.81 6.86
C GLY A 100 -0.32 -6.76 8.02
N THR A 101 0.06 -6.22 9.18
CA THR A 101 0.22 -6.99 10.41
C THR A 101 -1.13 -7.55 10.86
N VAL A 102 -1.22 -8.87 10.98
CA VAL A 102 -2.44 -9.54 11.46
C VAL A 102 -2.39 -9.82 12.95
N ASN A 103 -3.52 -9.70 13.64
CA ASN A 103 -3.63 -10.10 15.03
C ASN A 103 -3.80 -11.63 15.14
N THR A 104 -2.74 -12.32 15.54
CA THR A 104 -2.73 -13.79 15.71
C THR A 104 -3.68 -14.27 16.81
N GLN A 105 -3.90 -13.47 17.87
CA GLN A 105 -4.85 -13.81 18.94
C GLN A 105 -6.28 -13.71 18.44
N LEU A 106 -6.58 -12.72 17.59
CA LEU A 106 -7.87 -12.64 16.89
C LEU A 106 -8.12 -13.87 16.00
N ILE A 107 -7.11 -14.33 15.26
CA ILE A 107 -7.23 -15.54 14.43
C ILE A 107 -7.57 -16.76 15.31
N LYS A 108 -6.86 -16.93 16.43
CA LYS A 108 -7.12 -18.04 17.37
C LYS A 108 -8.53 -17.97 17.95
N TYR A 109 -8.96 -16.80 18.42
CA TYR A 109 -10.30 -16.55 18.92
C TYR A 109 -11.37 -16.92 17.88
N LEU A 110 -11.23 -16.42 16.65
CA LEU A 110 -12.20 -16.69 15.59
C LEU A 110 -12.23 -18.17 15.20
N LYS A 111 -11.08 -18.86 15.13
CA LYS A 111 -11.02 -20.30 14.86
C LYS A 111 -11.70 -21.14 15.95
N GLN A 112 -11.62 -20.72 17.22
CA GLN A 112 -12.24 -21.43 18.33
C GLN A 112 -13.76 -21.22 18.39
N HIS A 113 -14.24 -20.03 18.05
CA HIS A 113 -15.66 -19.68 18.19
C HIS A 113 -16.48 -19.80 16.89
N ASN A 114 -15.82 -19.95 15.74
CA ASN A 114 -16.49 -20.31 14.50
C ASN A 114 -16.88 -21.79 14.48
N GLY A 115 -18.05 -22.07 13.91
CA GLY A 115 -18.60 -23.43 13.85
C GLY A 115 -18.32 -24.10 12.51
N LYS A 116 -18.73 -25.36 12.35
CA LYS A 116 -18.59 -26.07 11.06
C LYS A 116 -19.42 -25.44 9.92
N SER A 117 -20.47 -24.69 10.24
CA SER A 117 -21.35 -24.03 9.26
C SER A 117 -20.87 -22.65 8.80
N THR A 118 -19.83 -22.07 9.42
CA THR A 118 -19.31 -20.76 9.00
C THR A 118 -18.40 -20.90 7.79
N THR A 119 -18.76 -20.24 6.69
CA THR A 119 -17.94 -20.16 5.47
C THR A 119 -16.83 -19.12 5.62
N TYR A 120 -17.11 -18.02 6.32
CA TYR A 120 -16.18 -16.90 6.45
C TYR A 120 -15.65 -16.77 7.87
N LEU A 121 -14.33 -16.58 8.01
CA LEU A 121 -13.68 -16.37 9.30
C LEU A 121 -14.24 -15.13 10.01
N PHE A 122 -14.39 -14.05 9.27
CA PHE A 122 -15.13 -12.83 9.64
C PHE A 122 -15.47 -12.04 8.36
N ALA A 123 -16.29 -11.00 8.51
CA ALA A 123 -16.53 -9.99 7.49
C ALA A 123 -15.85 -8.66 7.86
N THR A 124 -15.30 -7.96 6.88
CA THR A 124 -14.70 -6.61 7.01
C THR A 124 -15.11 -5.73 5.85
N THR A 125 -14.82 -4.43 5.93
CA THR A 125 -15.15 -3.47 4.88
C THR A 125 -14.18 -3.48 3.71
N ASP A 126 -12.88 -3.64 3.96
CA ASP A 126 -11.83 -3.39 2.96
C ASP A 126 -11.01 -4.64 2.62
N SER A 127 -10.54 -4.70 1.37
CA SER A 127 -9.76 -5.82 0.87
C SER A 127 -8.36 -5.91 1.46
N ASN A 128 -7.76 -4.78 1.87
CA ASN A 128 -6.42 -4.77 2.48
C ASN A 128 -6.38 -5.54 3.80
N THR A 129 -7.36 -5.29 4.65
CA THR A 129 -7.54 -6.04 5.90
C THR A 129 -7.83 -7.50 5.57
N ALA A 130 -8.81 -7.80 4.71
CA ALA A 130 -9.16 -9.19 4.41
C ALA A 130 -8.00 -10.00 3.83
N ALA A 131 -7.26 -9.45 2.87
CA ALA A 131 -6.14 -10.12 2.18
C ALA A 131 -5.06 -10.58 3.17
N SER A 132 -4.69 -9.73 4.14
CA SER A 132 -3.65 -10.04 5.12
C SER A 132 -4.04 -11.27 5.96
N TYR A 133 -5.31 -11.36 6.37
CA TYR A 133 -5.83 -12.52 7.10
C TYR A 133 -5.98 -13.76 6.20
N ILE A 134 -6.43 -13.61 4.96
CA ILE A 134 -6.55 -14.72 4.00
C ILE A 134 -5.18 -15.36 3.74
N ILE A 135 -4.16 -14.55 3.43
CA ILE A 135 -2.80 -15.03 3.14
C ILE A 135 -2.21 -15.75 4.35
N LYS A 136 -2.38 -15.19 5.56
CA LYS A 136 -1.82 -15.81 6.77
C LYS A 136 -2.55 -17.08 7.20
N THR A 137 -3.87 -17.14 7.03
CA THR A 137 -4.69 -18.22 7.59
C THR A 137 -5.09 -19.29 6.58
N GLY A 138 -5.08 -18.97 5.28
CA GLY A 138 -5.68 -19.79 4.22
C GLY A 138 -7.21 -19.85 4.28
N GLN A 139 -7.87 -19.06 5.14
CA GLN A 139 -9.32 -19.10 5.34
C GLN A 139 -10.01 -17.95 4.62
N THR A 140 -11.25 -18.17 4.19
CA THR A 140 -12.04 -17.16 3.50
C THR A 140 -12.45 -16.05 4.47
N VAL A 141 -12.18 -14.80 4.11
CA VAL A 141 -12.66 -13.59 4.80
C VAL A 141 -13.57 -12.84 3.84
N MET A 142 -14.73 -12.40 4.33
CA MET A 142 -15.69 -11.67 3.49
C MET A 142 -15.35 -10.18 3.47
N THR A 143 -15.21 -9.59 2.28
CA THR A 143 -15.20 -8.14 2.10
C THR A 143 -16.59 -7.68 1.70
N ILE A 144 -17.18 -6.76 2.46
CA ILE A 144 -18.48 -6.15 2.09
C ILE A 144 -18.31 -4.90 1.23
N GLY A 145 -17.08 -4.44 1.03
CA GLY A 145 -16.75 -3.35 0.12
C GLY A 145 -15.46 -3.59 -0.67
N GLY A 146 -15.04 -2.54 -1.40
CA GLY A 146 -13.90 -2.58 -2.32
C GLY A 146 -12.53 -2.41 -1.64
N TYR A 147 -11.51 -2.03 -2.42
CA TYR A 147 -10.13 -1.88 -1.95
C TYR A 147 -10.00 -0.99 -0.70
N ASN A 148 -10.75 0.13 -0.67
CA ASN A 148 -10.83 1.07 0.46
C ASN A 148 -12.12 0.93 1.29
N GLY A 149 -12.96 -0.09 1.02
CA GLY A 149 -14.23 -0.28 1.71
C GLY A 149 -15.30 0.80 1.46
N THR A 150 -15.17 1.58 0.38
CA THR A 150 -16.16 2.59 -0.07
C THR A 150 -17.29 1.97 -0.88
N ASP A 151 -16.98 0.93 -1.64
CA ASP A 151 -17.93 0.32 -2.56
C ASP A 151 -18.91 -0.56 -1.78
N ASN A 152 -20.16 -0.63 -2.23
CA ASN A 152 -21.15 -1.53 -1.65
C ASN A 152 -21.19 -2.83 -2.47
N ALA A 153 -20.37 -3.81 -2.10
CA ALA A 153 -20.31 -5.09 -2.82
C ALA A 153 -21.59 -5.94 -2.62
N ILE A 154 -22.30 -5.74 -1.51
CA ILE A 154 -23.51 -6.48 -1.15
C ILE A 154 -24.55 -5.57 -0.50
N SER A 155 -25.83 -5.85 -0.75
CA SER A 155 -26.92 -5.14 -0.06
C SER A 155 -27.07 -5.61 1.38
N LEU A 156 -27.60 -4.73 2.25
CA LEU A 156 -27.88 -5.06 3.65
C LEU A 156 -28.80 -6.29 3.78
N LYS A 157 -29.79 -6.43 2.87
CA LYS A 157 -30.71 -7.59 2.87
C LYS A 157 -29.97 -8.90 2.66
N LYS A 158 -29.07 -8.96 1.66
CA LYS A 158 -28.27 -10.16 1.40
C LYS A 158 -27.27 -10.43 2.54
N PHE A 159 -26.65 -9.38 3.09
CA PHE A 159 -25.76 -9.54 4.24
C PHE A 159 -26.48 -10.15 5.45
N LYS A 160 -27.68 -9.64 5.79
CA LYS A 160 -28.52 -10.23 6.86
C LYS A 160 -28.84 -11.69 6.60
N GLN A 161 -29.12 -12.08 5.34
CA GLN A 161 -29.37 -13.48 5.00
C GLN A 161 -28.14 -14.35 5.28
N LEU A 162 -26.94 -13.92 4.90
CA LEU A 162 -25.70 -14.66 5.18
C LEU A 162 -25.43 -14.85 6.68
N VAL A 163 -25.81 -13.86 7.49
CA VAL A 163 -25.74 -13.95 8.96
C VAL A 163 -26.75 -14.96 9.50
N LYS A 164 -28.00 -14.92 9.01
CA LYS A 164 -29.06 -15.87 9.37
C LYS A 164 -28.72 -17.31 8.99
N ASP A 165 -28.15 -17.49 7.80
CA ASP A 165 -27.67 -18.79 7.31
C ASP A 165 -26.44 -19.30 8.10
N GLY A 166 -25.89 -18.51 9.02
CA GLY A 166 -24.73 -18.85 9.83
C GLY A 166 -23.40 -18.82 9.07
N LYS A 167 -23.39 -18.35 7.81
CA LYS A 167 -22.19 -18.27 6.97
C LYS A 167 -21.20 -17.21 7.47
N VAL A 168 -21.69 -16.15 8.11
CA VAL A 168 -20.90 -15.07 8.71
C VAL A 168 -21.35 -14.86 10.16
N LYS A 169 -20.44 -15.05 11.13
CA LYS A 169 -20.73 -14.83 12.57
C LYS A 169 -20.08 -13.58 13.16
N TYR A 170 -18.96 -13.14 12.59
CA TYR A 170 -18.18 -12.05 13.14
C TYR A 170 -17.96 -10.96 12.10
N PHE A 171 -17.95 -9.73 12.56
CA PHE A 171 -17.63 -8.55 11.76
C PHE A 171 -16.50 -7.77 12.42
N TYR A 172 -15.44 -7.49 11.67
CA TYR A 172 -14.27 -6.76 12.12
C TYR A 172 -14.28 -5.37 11.50
N ILE A 173 -14.29 -4.34 12.34
CA ILE A 173 -14.27 -2.94 11.93
C ILE A 173 -12.85 -2.41 12.18
N SER A 174 -12.14 -2.05 11.11
CA SER A 174 -10.84 -1.41 11.16
C SER A 174 -10.99 0.13 11.25
N SER A 175 -9.94 0.86 11.59
CA SER A 175 -10.00 2.32 11.80
C SER A 175 -10.36 3.10 10.52
N HIS A 176 -10.21 2.50 9.33
CA HIS A 176 -10.54 3.09 8.03
C HIS A 176 -11.93 2.71 7.53
N THR A 177 -12.80 2.17 8.39
CA THR A 177 -14.12 1.71 7.99
C THR A 177 -15.09 2.87 7.74
N ASN A 178 -15.61 2.95 6.51
CA ASN A 178 -16.67 3.89 6.12
C ASN A 178 -18.02 3.55 6.77
N ASN A 179 -18.80 4.58 7.10
CA ASN A 179 -20.12 4.43 7.74
C ASN A 179 -21.22 4.03 6.73
N ASN A 180 -21.17 2.80 6.22
CA ASN A 180 -22.20 2.24 5.33
C ASN A 180 -23.38 1.62 6.12
N ALA A 181 -24.45 1.24 5.40
CA ALA A 181 -25.67 0.69 6.01
C ALA A 181 -25.42 -0.61 6.80
N ILE A 182 -24.47 -1.44 6.36
CA ILE A 182 -24.11 -2.69 7.05
C ILE A 182 -23.36 -2.37 8.34
N VAL A 183 -22.36 -1.49 8.30
CA VAL A 183 -21.60 -1.05 9.48
C VAL A 183 -22.52 -0.42 10.52
N LYS A 184 -23.47 0.43 10.10
CA LYS A 184 -24.49 1.00 11.00
C LYS A 184 -25.35 -0.10 11.63
N TRP A 185 -25.78 -1.10 10.86
CA TRP A 185 -26.53 -2.23 11.37
C TRP A 185 -25.71 -3.11 12.33
N VAL A 186 -24.44 -3.39 12.02
CA VAL A 186 -23.51 -4.14 12.87
C VAL A 186 -23.27 -3.42 14.19
N LYS A 187 -23.04 -2.09 14.17
CA LYS A 187 -22.88 -1.29 15.39
C LYS A 187 -24.15 -1.29 16.25
N LYS A 188 -25.34 -1.32 15.63
CA LYS A 188 -26.63 -1.27 16.33
C LYS A 188 -27.06 -2.62 16.91
N TYR A 189 -26.85 -3.72 16.18
CA TYR A 189 -27.38 -5.04 16.55
C TYR A 189 -26.30 -6.07 16.91
N GLY A 190 -25.03 -5.79 16.60
CA GLY A 190 -23.91 -6.65 16.94
C GLY A 190 -23.45 -6.46 18.39
N THR A 191 -23.02 -7.54 19.02
CA THR A 191 -22.43 -7.49 20.36
C THR A 191 -20.92 -7.24 20.25
N LYS A 192 -20.42 -6.14 20.83
CA LYS A 192 -18.98 -5.85 20.87
C LYS A 192 -18.25 -6.93 21.67
N VAL A 193 -17.27 -7.58 21.06
CA VAL A 193 -16.40 -8.53 21.75
C VAL A 193 -15.34 -7.73 22.51
N LYS A 194 -15.09 -8.10 23.78
CA LYS A 194 -14.06 -7.43 24.59
C LYS A 194 -12.69 -7.58 23.93
N ALA A 195 -11.96 -6.47 23.82
CA ALA A 195 -10.63 -6.45 23.20
C ALA A 195 -9.66 -7.43 23.89
N SER A 196 -9.75 -7.55 25.22
CA SER A 196 -8.97 -8.51 26.01
C SER A 196 -9.17 -9.98 25.59
N ALA A 197 -10.32 -10.36 25.01
CA ALA A 197 -10.59 -11.73 24.60
C ALA A 197 -9.85 -12.14 23.32
N TYR A 198 -9.43 -11.17 22.50
CA TYR A 198 -8.74 -11.43 21.24
C TYR A 198 -7.39 -10.68 21.13
N GLY A 199 -6.86 -10.21 22.26
CA GLY A 199 -5.58 -9.50 22.32
C GLY A 199 -5.60 -8.12 21.65
N GLY A 200 -6.75 -7.43 21.65
CA GLY A 200 -6.83 -6.01 21.31
C GLY A 200 -6.55 -5.12 22.53
N THR A 201 -5.95 -3.96 22.29
CA THR A 201 -5.80 -2.91 23.30
C THR A 201 -7.15 -2.19 23.48
N SER A 202 -7.71 -2.26 24.68
CA SER A 202 -8.90 -1.49 25.05
C SER A 202 -8.53 -0.01 25.11
N GLU A 203 -9.26 0.84 24.39
CA GLU A 203 -9.17 2.30 24.52
C GLU A 203 -9.20 2.71 25.99
N THR A 204 -8.05 3.12 26.51
CA THR A 204 -7.96 4.02 27.67
C THR A 204 -7.04 5.14 27.22
N ALA A 205 -7.62 6.33 27.07
CA ALA A 205 -6.93 7.53 26.61
C ALA A 205 -5.83 7.93 27.59
N ASN A 206 -4.61 8.07 27.06
CA ASN A 206 -3.51 8.96 27.44
C ASN A 206 -2.19 8.24 27.15
N ASP A 207 -1.69 8.37 25.93
CA ASP A 207 -0.24 8.57 25.80
C ASP A 207 0.12 9.25 24.47
N MET A 208 0.96 10.26 24.59
CA MET A 208 1.56 10.96 23.46
C MET A 208 2.64 10.06 22.86
N GLY A 209 2.58 9.80 21.56
CA GLY A 209 3.73 9.29 20.80
C GLY A 209 3.79 7.78 20.57
N ALA A 210 2.78 7.20 19.91
CA ALA A 210 2.95 5.92 19.21
C ALA A 210 2.09 5.88 17.95
N MET A 211 2.72 6.22 16.82
CA MET A 211 2.13 6.15 15.48
C MET A 211 2.01 4.68 15.07
N GLY A 212 0.94 4.00 15.50
CA GLY A 212 0.69 2.60 15.16
C GLY A 212 -0.48 1.89 15.83
N SER A 213 -1.31 2.57 16.63
CA SER A 213 -2.44 1.91 17.32
C SER A 213 -3.71 1.96 16.48
N THR A 214 -3.93 0.93 15.66
CA THR A 214 -5.14 0.76 14.86
C THR A 214 -6.29 0.32 15.77
N SER A 215 -7.13 1.25 16.24
CA SER A 215 -8.36 0.96 16.99
C SER A 215 -9.31 0.13 16.11
N ALA A 216 -9.24 -1.19 16.24
CA ALA A 216 -10.07 -2.13 15.49
C ALA A 216 -10.94 -2.96 16.44
N THR A 217 -12.23 -3.05 16.11
CA THR A 217 -13.24 -3.64 16.99
C THR A 217 -13.91 -4.84 16.33
N LEU A 218 -13.98 -5.95 17.07
CA LEU A 218 -14.72 -7.13 16.67
C LEU A 218 -16.16 -7.11 17.21
N TYR A 219 -17.13 -7.39 16.35
CA TYR A 219 -18.54 -7.55 16.67
C TYR A 219 -19.01 -8.97 16.38
N ARG A 220 -19.73 -9.56 17.32
CA ARG A 220 -20.48 -10.81 17.11
C ARG A 220 -21.84 -10.46 16.53
N LEU A 221 -22.20 -11.07 15.41
CA LEU A 221 -23.44 -10.82 14.69
C LEU A 221 -24.60 -11.63 15.30
N PRO A 222 -25.82 -11.06 15.34
CA PRO A 222 -26.99 -11.77 15.88
C PRO A 222 -27.46 -12.85 14.90
N SER A 223 -27.59 -14.10 15.36
CA SER A 223 -28.12 -15.20 14.54
C SER A 223 -29.62 -15.08 14.23
N SER A 224 -30.35 -14.23 14.95
CA SER A 224 -31.78 -13.96 14.72
C SER A 224 -32.05 -12.46 14.83
N ASN A 225 -32.69 -11.90 13.81
CA ASN A 225 -33.25 -10.55 13.76
C ASN A 225 -34.51 -10.59 12.89
#